data_AF-A0A924PYB5-F1
#
_entry.id   AF-A0A924PYB5-F1
#
_cell.length_a   1.000
_cell.length_b   1.000
_cell.length_c   1.000
_cell.angle_alpha   90.00
_cell.angle_beta   90.00
_cell.angle_gamma   90.00
#
_symmetry.space_group_name_H-M   'P 1'
#
loop_
_entity.id
_entity.type
_entity.pdbx_description
1 polymer ?
#
loop_
_entity_poly.entity_id
_entity_poly.type
_entity_poly.pdbx_seq_one_letter_code
_entity_poly.pdbx_strand_id
1 'polypeptide(L)'
;MEFFKIRRDIPFMRHALILNAVSLVTFVLAVFFLAHRGLHLSVEFTGGTVMEVAYAQPADVAKIREVIAGLGYTDIQVQNFGTARDVMIRLPSQKGVSSAQQSDAAFS
;
A
#
# COMPACT_ATOMS: atom_id res chain seq x y z
N MET A 1 -30.62 38.95 29.68
CA MET A 1 -29.23 38.90 30.20
C MET A 1 -28.46 37.94 29.32
N GLU A 2 -27.55 38.43 28.48
CA GLU A 2 -26.74 37.60 27.58
C GLU A 2 -25.66 36.85 28.38
N PHE A 3 -25.94 35.61 28.73
CA PHE A 3 -24.96 34.69 29.29
C PHE A 3 -24.13 34.09 28.15
N PHE A 4 -22.81 33.99 28.36
CA PHE A 4 -21.77 33.48 27.45
C PHE A 4 -21.08 34.50 26.51
N LYS A 5 -20.28 35.41 27.09
CA LYS A 5 -19.14 36.03 26.40
C LYS A 5 -17.86 35.24 26.68
N ILE A 6 -17.64 34.15 25.95
CA ILE A 6 -16.33 33.47 25.94
C ILE A 6 -15.44 34.22 24.96
N ARG A 7 -14.69 35.22 25.45
CA ARG A 7 -13.57 35.80 24.71
C ARG A 7 -12.28 35.14 25.17
N ARG A 8 -11.92 34.06 24.49
CA ARG A 8 -10.54 33.55 24.50
C ARG A 8 -9.93 33.88 23.15
N ASP A 9 -9.44 35.11 23.02
CA ASP A 9 -8.64 35.52 21.87
C ASP A 9 -7.28 34.86 22.01
N ILE A 10 -7.10 33.69 21.38
CA ILE A 10 -5.80 33.03 21.31
C ILE A 10 -4.94 33.83 20.30
N PRO A 11 -3.78 34.37 20.71
CA PRO A 11 -2.93 35.16 19.82
C PRO A 11 -2.14 34.26 18.86
N PHE A 12 -2.85 33.64 17.90
CA PHE A 12 -2.27 32.79 16.85
C PHE A 12 -1.25 33.56 16.00
N MET A 13 -1.52 34.85 15.74
CA MET A 13 -0.67 35.71 14.92
C MET A 13 0.74 35.94 15.51
N ARG A 14 0.89 35.85 16.85
CA ARG A 14 2.20 36.00 17.50
C ARG A 14 3.12 34.80 17.27
N HIS A 15 2.55 33.61 17.08
CA HIS A 15 3.28 32.36 16.86
C HIS A 15 3.25 31.90 15.40
N ALA A 16 2.50 32.59 14.54
CA ALA A 16 2.33 32.26 13.13
C ALA A 16 3.67 32.13 12.38
N LEU A 17 4.65 33.00 12.67
CA LEU A 17 5.98 32.91 12.05
C LEU A 17 6.73 31.65 12.45
N ILE A 18 6.69 31.26 13.73
CA ILE A 18 7.36 30.05 14.23
C ILE A 18 6.66 28.80 13.67
N LEU A 19 5.33 28.77 13.70
CA LEU A 19 4.54 27.66 13.18
C LEU A 19 4.72 27.50 11.66
N ASN A 20 4.79 28.61 10.91
CA ASN A 20 5.11 28.57 9.48
C ASN A 20 6.52 28.06 9.21
N ALA A 21 7.52 28.48 10.00
CA ALA A 21 8.88 27.97 9.86
C ALA A 21 8.95 26.47 10.14
N VAL A 22 8.30 25.99 11.20
CA VAL A 22 8.23 24.55 11.52
C VAL A 22 7.50 23.78 10.42
N SER A 23 6.39 24.31 9.91
CA SER A 23 5.66 23.71 8.78
C SER A 23 6.54 23.60 7.54
N LEU A 24 7.26 24.68 7.19
CA LEU A 24 8.18 24.70 6.05
C LEU A 24 9.30 23.68 6.20
N VAL A 25 9.95 23.63 7.38
CA VAL A 25 11.01 22.65 7.66
C VAL A 25 10.47 21.22 7.56
N THR A 26 9.30 20.95 8.14
CA THR A 26 8.66 19.63 8.10
C THR A 26 8.31 19.24 6.67
N PHE A 27 7.82 20.18 5.86
CA PHE A 27 7.52 19.97 4.45
C PHE A 27 8.78 19.63 3.65
N VAL A 28 9.87 20.39 3.83
CA VAL A 28 11.15 20.12 3.16
C VAL A 28 11.69 18.75 3.56
N LEU A 29 11.62 18.39 4.85
CA LEU A 29 12.02 17.06 5.33
C LEU A 29 11.16 15.96 4.70
N ALA A 30 9.85 16.15 4.58
CA ALA A 30 8.96 15.18 3.94
C ALA A 30 9.35 14.97 2.47
N VAL A 31 9.61 16.04 1.72
CA VAL A 31 10.08 15.96 0.32
C VAL A 31 11.45 15.27 0.24
N PHE A 32 12.37 15.59 1.15
CA PHE A 32 13.68 14.96 1.23
C PHE A 32 13.59 13.46 1.47
N PHE A 33 12.79 13.03 2.46
CA PHE A 33 12.57 11.62 2.75
C PHE A 33 11.88 10.90 1.59
N LEU A 34 10.91 11.54 0.95
CA LEU A 34 10.23 11.00 -0.22
C LEU A 34 11.20 10.73 -1.38
N ALA A 35 12.10 11.69 -1.66
CA ALA A 35 13.09 11.57 -2.72
C ALA A 35 14.17 10.50 -2.43
N HIS A 36 14.62 10.36 -1.18
CA HIS A 36 15.71 9.45 -0.83
C HIS A 36 15.27 8.03 -0.47
N ARG A 37 14.11 7.89 0.21
CA ARG A 37 13.59 6.60 0.66
C ARG A 37 12.69 5.93 -0.39
N GLY A 38 12.24 6.70 -1.37
CA GLY A 38 11.28 6.27 -2.36
C GLY A 38 9.87 6.10 -1.77
N LEU A 39 8.90 5.91 -2.66
CA LEU A 39 7.54 5.53 -2.28
C LEU A 39 7.48 4.01 -2.11
N HIS A 40 6.83 3.54 -1.04
CA HIS A 40 6.36 2.15 -0.95
C HIS A 40 5.18 1.98 -1.92
N LEU A 41 5.50 1.88 -3.21
CA LEU A 41 4.52 1.74 -4.29
C LEU A 41 3.86 0.36 -4.21
N SER A 42 2.57 0.34 -3.89
CA SER A 42 1.75 -0.87 -3.97
C SER A 42 1.73 -1.44 -5.39
N VAL A 43 1.34 -2.71 -5.52
CA VAL A 43 1.28 -3.48 -6.79
C VAL A 43 0.51 -2.74 -7.89
N GLU A 44 -0.47 -1.90 -7.52
CA GLU A 44 -1.23 -1.05 -8.44
C GLU A 44 -0.37 -0.02 -9.19
N PHE A 45 0.77 0.40 -8.63
CA PHE A 45 1.67 1.40 -9.21
C PHE A 45 2.98 0.81 -9.75
N THR A 46 3.44 -0.32 -9.21
CA THR A 46 4.62 -1.05 -9.70
C THR A 46 4.32 -1.90 -10.94
N GLY A 47 3.05 -2.10 -11.27
CA GLY A 47 2.63 -3.07 -12.28
C GLY A 47 2.79 -4.50 -11.74
N GLY A 48 1.93 -5.40 -12.19
CA GLY A 48 1.88 -6.76 -11.68
C GLY A 48 0.93 -7.62 -12.49
N THR A 49 0.92 -8.91 -12.16
CA THR A 49 -0.01 -9.86 -12.77
C THR A 49 -1.10 -10.18 -11.76
N VAL A 50 -2.35 -9.96 -12.17
CA VAL A 50 -3.53 -10.38 -11.40
C VAL A 50 -4.03 -11.66 -12.04
N MET A 51 -4.09 -12.72 -11.23
CA MET A 51 -4.61 -14.02 -11.67
C MET A 51 -5.83 -14.37 -10.82
N GLU A 52 -6.92 -14.67 -11.50
CA GLU A 52 -8.15 -15.20 -10.88
C GLU A 52 -8.15 -16.71 -11.08
N VAL A 53 -8.16 -17.46 -9.99
CA VAL A 53 -8.13 -18.93 -10.01
C VAL A 53 -9.36 -19.45 -9.26
N ALA A 54 -10.18 -20.22 -9.96
CA ALA A 54 -11.33 -20.91 -9.39
C ALA A 54 -10.92 -22.34 -8.98
N TYR A 55 -10.99 -22.64 -7.69
CA TYR A 55 -10.71 -23.97 -7.16
C TYR A 55 -11.96 -24.84 -7.06
N ALA A 56 -11.81 -26.16 -7.23
CA ALA A 56 -12.92 -27.10 -7.04
C ALA A 56 -13.39 -27.19 -5.57
N GLN A 57 -12.50 -26.86 -4.62
CA GLN A 57 -12.72 -26.89 -3.17
C GLN A 57 -12.46 -25.50 -2.57
N PRO A 58 -13.00 -25.17 -1.38
CA PRO A 58 -12.70 -23.90 -0.72
C PRO A 58 -11.19 -23.70 -0.60
N ALA A 59 -10.69 -22.58 -1.10
CA ALA A 59 -9.27 -22.35 -1.20
C ALA A 59 -8.72 -21.81 0.13
N ASP A 60 -7.61 -22.38 0.58
CA ASP A 60 -6.89 -21.92 1.76
C ASP A 60 -5.91 -20.81 1.38
N VAL A 61 -6.34 -19.56 1.57
CA VAL A 61 -5.57 -18.35 1.30
C VAL A 61 -4.25 -18.32 2.06
N ALA A 62 -4.20 -18.85 3.29
CA ALA A 62 -3.01 -18.84 4.11
C ALA A 62 -1.96 -19.79 3.52
N LYS A 63 -2.38 -21.00 3.16
CA LYS A 63 -1.51 -21.99 2.51
C LYS A 63 -1.00 -21.53 1.15
N ILE A 64 -1.85 -20.91 0.33
CA ILE A 64 -1.46 -20.35 -0.97
C ILE A 64 -0.42 -19.23 -0.78
N ARG A 65 -0.63 -18.36 0.21
CA ARG A 65 0.32 -17.29 0.54
C ARG A 65 1.69 -17.85 0.94
N GLU A 66 1.73 -18.87 1.78
CA GLU A 66 2.98 -19.51 2.22
C GLU A 66 3.77 -20.12 1.06
N VAL A 67 3.09 -20.83 0.16
CA VAL A 67 3.73 -21.44 -1.02
C VAL A 67 4.33 -20.36 -1.93
N ILE A 68 3.57 -19.31 -2.25
CA ILE A 68 4.04 -18.25 -3.15
C ILE A 68 5.13 -17.39 -2.49
N ALA A 69 5.04 -17.15 -1.18
CA ALA A 69 6.12 -16.50 -0.42
C ALA A 69 7.40 -17.34 -0.43
N GLY A 70 7.29 -18.67 -0.37
CA GLY A 70 8.41 -19.60 -0.51
C GLY A 70 9.10 -19.57 -1.88
N LEU A 71 8.38 -19.16 -2.93
CA LEU A 71 8.92 -18.98 -4.29
C LEU A 71 9.71 -17.65 -4.46
N GLY A 72 9.86 -16.85 -3.39
CA GLY A 72 10.65 -15.62 -3.40
C GLY A 72 9.89 -14.37 -3.86
N TYR A 73 8.57 -14.46 -4.08
CA TYR A 73 7.75 -13.28 -4.31
C TYR A 73 7.52 -12.55 -2.99
N THR A 74 7.90 -11.28 -2.93
CA THR A 74 7.67 -10.38 -1.79
C THR A 74 6.48 -9.49 -2.11
N ASP A 75 5.65 -9.09 -1.13
CA ASP A 75 4.45 -8.26 -1.32
C ASP A 75 3.31 -8.88 -2.18
N ILE A 76 3.07 -10.18 -2.03
CA ILE A 76 1.95 -10.87 -2.68
C ILE A 76 0.64 -10.56 -1.94
N GLN A 77 -0.43 -10.28 -2.69
CA GLN A 77 -1.78 -10.24 -2.12
C GLN A 77 -2.61 -11.44 -2.61
N VAL A 78 -3.01 -12.29 -1.68
CA VAL A 78 -3.92 -13.42 -1.92
C VAL A 78 -5.22 -13.13 -1.18
N GLN A 79 -6.33 -13.10 -1.91
CA GLN A 79 -7.65 -12.80 -1.36
C GLN A 79 -8.74 -13.59 -2.07
N ASN A 80 -9.83 -13.91 -1.37
CA ASN A 80 -11.00 -14.52 -1.99
C ASN A 80 -11.74 -13.49 -2.85
N PHE A 81 -12.30 -13.93 -3.96
CA PHE A 81 -12.98 -13.09 -4.94
C PHE A 81 -14.36 -13.67 -5.28
N GLY A 82 -15.43 -13.15 -4.70
CA GLY A 82 -16.79 -13.64 -4.97
C GLY A 82 -17.19 -14.80 -4.06
N THR A 83 -16.61 -15.99 -4.24
CA THR A 83 -16.91 -17.18 -3.39
C THR A 83 -15.68 -17.69 -2.64
N ALA A 84 -15.86 -18.58 -1.65
CA ALA A 84 -14.75 -19.20 -0.91
C ALA A 84 -13.84 -20.10 -1.78
N ARG A 85 -14.21 -20.34 -3.04
CA ARG A 85 -13.47 -21.14 -4.01
C ARG A 85 -12.67 -20.30 -4.99
N ASP A 86 -13.08 -19.06 -5.16
CA ASP A 86 -12.51 -18.14 -6.12
C ASP A 86 -11.46 -17.31 -5.40
N VAL A 87 -10.21 -17.38 -5.88
CA VAL A 87 -9.08 -16.67 -5.28
C VAL A 87 -8.46 -15.77 -6.32
N MET A 88 -8.29 -14.50 -5.96
CA MET A 88 -7.49 -13.55 -6.69
C MET A 88 -6.10 -13.50 -6.06
N ILE A 89 -5.10 -13.78 -6.88
CA ILE A 89 -3.67 -13.72 -6.55
C ILE A 89 -3.08 -12.53 -7.30
N ARG A 90 -2.50 -11.60 -6.56
CA ARG A 90 -1.78 -10.44 -7.12
C ARG A 90 -0.29 -10.62 -6.86
N LEU A 91 0.45 -10.76 -7.95
CA LEU A 91 1.90 -10.89 -7.95
C LEU A 91 2.52 -9.56 -8.40
N PRO A 92 3.46 -8.98 -7.64
CA PRO A 92 4.21 -7.82 -8.10
C PRO A 92 5.07 -8.18 -9.30
N SER A 93 5.21 -7.26 -10.25
CA SER A 93 6.07 -7.49 -11.41
C SER A 93 7.53 -7.58 -10.98
N GLN A 94 8.18 -8.71 -11.27
CA GLN A 94 9.63 -8.81 -11.17
C GLN A 94 10.26 -8.14 -12.39
N LYS A 95 11.17 -7.19 -12.16
CA LYS A 95 11.91 -6.50 -13.24
C LYS A 95 12.61 -7.53 -14.12
N GLY A 96 12.22 -7.61 -15.40
CA GLY A 96 12.87 -8.45 -16.41
C GLY A 96 12.18 -9.79 -16.73
N VAL A 97 11.02 -10.09 -16.14
CA VAL A 97 10.26 -11.33 -16.43
C VAL A 97 8.88 -10.95 -16.97
N SER A 98 8.49 -11.49 -18.13
CA SER A 98 7.18 -11.21 -18.71
C SER A 98 6.06 -11.87 -17.89
N SER A 99 4.86 -11.30 -17.92
CA SER A 99 3.68 -11.84 -17.21
C SER A 99 3.37 -13.30 -17.57
N ALA A 100 3.63 -13.70 -18.82
CA ALA A 100 3.46 -15.09 -19.29
C ALA A 100 4.52 -16.05 -18.69
N GLN A 101 5.75 -15.57 -18.47
CA GLN A 101 6.80 -16.39 -17.85
C GLN A 101 6.60 -16.54 -16.34
N GLN A 102 5.99 -15.54 -15.68
CA GLN A 102 5.64 -15.63 -14.26
C GLN A 102 4.48 -16.61 -14.01
N SER A 103 3.49 -16.66 -14.91
CA SER A 103 2.43 -17.67 -14.81
C SER A 103 2.97 -19.09 -14.97
N ASP A 104 3.88 -19.35 -15.91
CA ASP A 104 4.44 -20.70 -16.09
C ASP A 104 5.28 -21.16 -14.90
N ALA A 105 6.10 -20.27 -14.32
CA ALA A 105 6.96 -20.60 -13.18
C ALA A 105 6.20 -20.81 -11.86
N ALA A 106 5.01 -20.23 -11.71
CA ALA A 106 4.18 -20.41 -10.51
C ALA A 106 3.42 -21.75 -10.51
N PHE A 107 3.29 -22.41 -11.67
CA PHE A 107 2.48 -23.61 -11.86
C PHE A 107 3.27 -24.83 -12.40
N SER A 108 4.60 -24.75 -12.50
CA SER A 108 5.51 -25.91 -12.68
C SER A 108 5.91 -26.51 -11.35
#